data_AF-A0A947A197-F1
#
_entry.id   AF-A0A947A197-F1
#
_cell.length_a   1.000
_cell.length_b   1.000
_cell.length_c   1.000
_cell.angle_alpha   90.00
_cell.angle_beta   90.00
_cell.angle_gamma   90.00
#
_symmetry.space_group_name_H-M   'P 1'
#
loop_
_entity.id
_entity.type
_entity.pdbx_description
1 polymer ?
#
loop_
_entity_poly.entity_id
_entity_poly.type
_entity_poly.pdbx_seq_one_letter_code
_entity_poly.pdbx_strand_id
1 'polypeptide(L)'
;MRFRSLITLFIFLFAFSLAAQEPSTIDSLAVGAAEIADQPDPSTIIPNQGFSANSLWRGALGMLVLVLIAFIFSAKRRAINWKTVGIGLGIQLILAVGILKVPFVQSIFQAIGTFFVKILDYTLAGSEFLLGSLLNVDNPNIGYVFAFQILPTIIFFSALTSVLFYLGVIQKVVKGLAWLLTKTLGISGAESLSVAGNI
;
A
#
# COMPACT_ATOMS: atom_id res chain seq x y z
N MET A 1 18.33 -6.01 24.91
CA MET A 1 19.09 -6.42 23.70
C MET A 1 18.28 -6.34 22.38
N ARG A 2 16.97 -6.04 22.39
CA ARG A 2 16.05 -6.32 21.26
C ARG A 2 15.78 -5.15 20.28
N PHE A 3 15.97 -3.89 20.70
CA PHE A 3 15.72 -2.73 19.84
C PHE A 3 16.91 -2.41 18.93
N ARG A 4 18.13 -2.54 19.46
CA ARG A 4 19.37 -2.28 18.70
C ARG A 4 19.52 -3.27 17.52
N SER A 5 19.21 -4.55 17.73
CA SER A 5 19.27 -5.59 16.68
C SER A 5 18.24 -5.38 15.56
N LEU A 6 17.07 -4.81 15.86
CA LEU A 6 16.02 -4.52 14.88
C LEU A 6 16.40 -3.31 14.02
N ILE A 7 16.96 -2.27 14.65
CA ILE A 7 17.51 -1.10 13.95
C ILE A 7 18.67 -1.52 13.05
N THR A 8 19.59 -2.36 13.52
CA THR A 8 20.73 -2.82 12.70
C THR A 8 20.27 -3.62 11.48
N LEU A 9 19.25 -4.49 11.62
CA LEU A 9 18.70 -5.23 10.48
C LEU A 9 17.96 -4.31 9.50
N PHE A 10 17.16 -3.37 9.99
CA PHE A 10 16.45 -2.41 9.13
C PHE A 10 17.43 -1.53 8.35
N ILE A 11 18.49 -1.04 9.01
CA ILE A 11 19.58 -0.31 8.37
C ILE A 11 20.30 -1.20 7.34
N PHE A 12 20.56 -2.47 7.65
CA PHE A 12 21.20 -3.39 6.72
C PHE A 12 20.34 -3.69 5.48
N LEU A 13 19.04 -3.92 5.65
CA LEU A 13 18.09 -4.14 4.55
C LEU A 13 17.93 -2.88 3.68
N PHE A 14 17.85 -1.71 4.30
CA PHE A 14 17.75 -0.44 3.59
C PHE A 14 19.05 -0.11 2.85
N ALA A 15 20.21 -0.33 3.47
CA ALA A 15 21.52 -0.14 2.84
C ALA A 15 21.77 -1.13 1.70
N PHE A 16 21.35 -2.39 1.85
CA PHE A 16 21.43 -3.39 0.78
C PHE A 16 20.51 -3.04 -0.39
N SER A 17 19.31 -2.51 -0.11
CA SER A 17 18.42 -2.00 -1.17
C SER A 17 19.00 -0.77 -1.87
N LEU A 18 19.67 0.13 -1.15
CA LEU A 18 20.38 1.26 -1.76
C LEU A 18 21.57 0.81 -2.59
N ALA A 19 22.34 -0.18 -2.11
CA ALA A 19 23.51 -0.71 -2.81
C ALA A 19 23.11 -1.52 -4.06
N ALA A 20 21.94 -2.14 -4.07
CA ALA A 20 21.39 -2.83 -5.25
C ALA A 20 20.87 -1.86 -6.32
N GLN A 21 20.71 -0.57 -5.98
CA GLN A 21 20.40 0.49 -6.93
C GLN A 21 21.71 0.95 -7.58
N GLU A 22 22.20 0.20 -8.58
CA GLU A 22 23.28 0.69 -9.44
C GLU A 22 22.89 2.07 -10.01
N PRO A 23 23.78 3.08 -9.96
CA PRO A 23 23.48 4.39 -10.52
C PRO A 23 23.34 4.24 -12.03
N SER A 24 22.16 4.56 -12.56
CA SER A 24 21.98 4.83 -13.99
C SER A 24 22.79 6.07 -14.35
N THR A 25 24.08 5.88 -14.59
CA THR A 25 24.97 6.86 -15.21
C THR A 25 24.46 7.05 -16.63
N ILE A 26 23.59 8.04 -16.80
CA ILE A 26 23.32 8.61 -18.12
C ILE A 26 24.58 9.41 -18.48
N ASP A 27 25.55 8.74 -19.10
CA ASP A 27 26.65 9.38 -19.81
C ASP A 27 26.06 9.98 -21.11
N SER A 28 25.45 11.16 -21.00
CA SER A 28 24.65 11.80 -22.06
C SER A 28 25.47 12.54 -23.13
N LEU A 29 26.79 12.31 -23.27
CA LEU A 29 27.61 13.16 -24.16
C LEU A 29 28.56 12.44 -25.14
N ALA A 30 28.42 11.14 -25.39
CA ALA A 30 29.12 10.51 -26.51
C ALA A 30 28.51 9.15 -26.94
N VAL A 31 27.26 9.15 -27.42
CA VAL A 31 26.76 8.02 -28.22
C VAL A 31 26.53 8.53 -29.64
N GLY A 32 27.44 8.13 -30.52
CA GLY A 32 27.40 8.44 -31.94
C GLY A 32 26.12 7.93 -32.59
N ALA A 33 25.67 8.64 -33.62
CA ALA A 33 24.44 8.46 -34.38
C ALA A 33 24.24 7.07 -35.06
N ALA A 34 25.00 6.04 -34.68
CA ALA A 34 24.94 4.69 -35.23
C ALA A 34 24.08 3.70 -34.40
N GLU A 35 23.70 4.01 -33.15
CA GLU A 35 22.85 3.12 -32.31
C GLU A 35 21.35 3.44 -32.38
N ILE A 36 20.94 4.48 -33.11
CA ILE A 36 19.52 4.89 -33.19
C ILE A 36 18.68 3.92 -34.05
N ALA A 37 19.31 3.00 -34.79
CA ALA A 37 18.61 2.09 -35.69
C ALA A 37 18.04 0.81 -35.03
N ASP A 38 18.33 0.55 -33.75
CA ASP A 38 17.84 -0.66 -33.03
C ASP A 38 17.18 -0.34 -31.67
N GLN A 39 16.74 0.90 -31.47
CA GLN A 39 15.87 1.24 -30.36
C GLN A 39 14.44 0.83 -30.74
N PRO A 40 13.80 -0.13 -30.04
CA PRO A 40 12.41 -0.47 -30.32
C PRO A 40 11.56 0.78 -30.16
N ASP A 41 10.69 1.04 -31.14
CA ASP A 41 9.75 2.17 -31.18
C ASP A 41 9.15 2.42 -29.78
N PRO A 42 9.22 3.65 -29.23
CA PRO A 42 8.69 3.98 -27.89
C PRO A 42 7.16 3.83 -27.80
N SER A 43 6.49 3.50 -28.90
CA SER A 43 5.06 3.22 -29.01
C SER A 43 4.70 1.72 -28.88
N THR A 44 5.68 0.83 -28.78
CA THR A 44 5.42 -0.60 -28.55
C THR A 44 5.14 -0.86 -27.06
N ILE A 45 3.87 -0.76 -26.67
CA ILE A 45 3.41 -1.21 -25.35
C ILE A 45 3.71 -2.71 -25.23
N ILE A 46 4.74 -3.05 -24.45
CA ILE A 46 5.05 -4.45 -24.14
C ILE A 46 3.81 -5.05 -23.47
N PRO A 47 3.15 -6.05 -24.07
CA PRO A 47 1.96 -6.64 -23.49
C PRO A 47 2.33 -7.27 -22.15
N ASN A 48 1.49 -7.07 -21.13
CA ASN A 48 1.59 -7.74 -19.84
C ASN A 48 1.78 -9.25 -20.08
N GLN A 49 2.94 -9.81 -19.71
CA GLN A 49 3.26 -11.23 -19.91
C GLN A 49 2.41 -12.19 -19.04
N GLY A 50 1.39 -11.68 -18.36
CA GLY A 50 0.44 -12.46 -17.62
C GLY A 50 1.08 -13.16 -16.43
N PHE A 51 0.39 -14.17 -15.92
CA PHE A 51 0.88 -14.97 -14.82
C PHE A 51 1.87 -16.02 -15.34
N SER A 52 3.16 -15.79 -15.11
CA SER A 52 4.23 -16.74 -15.44
C SER A 52 4.64 -17.56 -14.22
N ALA A 53 5.03 -18.83 -14.42
CA ALA A 53 5.59 -19.67 -13.36
C ALA A 53 6.76 -18.98 -12.62
N ASN A 54 7.57 -18.20 -13.36
CA ASN A 54 8.66 -17.39 -12.80
C ASN A 54 8.15 -16.32 -11.82
N SER A 55 7.04 -15.66 -12.12
CA SER A 55 6.45 -14.64 -11.23
C SER A 55 5.84 -15.27 -9.98
N LEU A 56 5.21 -16.44 -10.11
CA LEU A 56 4.57 -17.13 -9.00
C LEU A 56 5.59 -17.62 -7.96
N TRP A 57 6.62 -18.35 -8.39
CA TRP A 57 7.58 -18.91 -7.43
C TRP A 57 8.42 -17.80 -6.77
N ARG A 58 8.74 -16.71 -7.49
CA ARG A 58 9.38 -15.51 -6.91
C ARG A 58 8.51 -14.88 -5.83
N GLY A 59 7.20 -14.74 -6.07
CA GLY A 59 6.26 -14.25 -5.06
C GLY A 59 6.16 -15.18 -3.84
N ALA A 60 6.09 -16.49 -4.07
CA ALA A 60 6.08 -17.50 -3.01
C ALA A 60 7.38 -17.48 -2.18
N LEU A 61 8.53 -17.34 -2.83
CA LEU A 61 9.82 -17.19 -2.15
C LEU A 61 9.86 -15.90 -1.32
N GLY A 62 9.36 -14.78 -1.84
CA GLY A 62 9.24 -13.53 -1.10
C GLY A 62 8.42 -13.70 0.19
N MET A 63 7.24 -14.33 0.10
CA MET A 63 6.42 -14.63 1.28
C MET A 63 7.14 -15.53 2.28
N LEU A 64 7.83 -16.59 1.81
CA LEU A 64 8.59 -17.49 2.66
C LEU A 64 9.70 -16.74 3.41
N VAL A 65 10.44 -15.87 2.72
CA VAL A 65 11.50 -15.05 3.32
C VAL A 65 10.95 -14.12 4.40
N LEU A 66 9.82 -13.46 4.16
CA LEU A 66 9.19 -12.58 5.16
C LEU A 66 8.75 -13.37 6.40
N VAL A 67 8.15 -14.55 6.22
CA VAL A 67 7.78 -15.44 7.33
C VAL A 67 9.02 -15.93 8.09
N LEU A 68 10.10 -16.26 7.38
CA LEU A 68 11.36 -16.70 7.99
C LEU A 68 12.04 -15.58 8.78
N ILE A 69 12.04 -14.35 8.27
CA ILE A 69 12.52 -13.17 9.01
C ILE A 69 11.68 -12.99 10.28
N ALA A 70 10.35 -13.00 10.17
CA ALA A 70 9.47 -12.90 11.33
C ALA A 70 9.73 -14.02 12.36
N PHE A 71 9.99 -15.25 11.90
CA PHE A 71 10.34 -16.38 12.76
C PHE A 71 11.69 -16.20 13.48
N ILE A 72 12.73 -15.71 12.78
CA ILE A 72 14.05 -15.45 13.37
C ILE A 72 13.95 -14.38 14.46
N PHE A 73 13.19 -13.30 14.20
CA PHE A 73 13.01 -12.19 15.13
C PHE A 73 11.96 -12.45 16.23
N SER A 74 11.25 -13.59 16.18
CA SER A 74 10.24 -13.94 17.18
C SER A 74 10.86 -14.20 18.57
N ALA A 75 10.31 -13.52 19.58
CA ALA A 75 10.77 -13.62 20.97
C ALA A 75 10.54 -14.99 21.62
N LYS A 76 9.52 -15.73 21.16
CA LYS A 76 9.17 -17.07 21.67
C LYS A 76 8.81 -17.99 20.50
N ARG A 77 9.83 -18.43 19.74
CA ARG A 77 9.67 -19.26 18.53
C ARG A 77 8.82 -20.53 18.71
N ARG A 78 8.83 -21.11 19.91
CA ARG A 78 8.05 -22.32 20.25
C ARG A 78 6.58 -22.06 20.61
N ALA A 79 6.21 -20.81 20.90
CA ALA A 79 4.85 -20.43 21.26
C ALA A 79 4.06 -19.87 20.07
N ILE A 80 4.62 -19.94 18.86
CA ILE A 80 3.97 -19.45 17.64
C ILE A 80 2.81 -20.38 17.29
N ASN A 81 1.60 -19.82 17.21
CA ASN A 81 0.42 -20.54 16.75
C ASN A 81 0.40 -20.56 15.20
N TRP A 82 0.98 -21.61 14.62
CA TRP A 82 1.05 -21.79 13.17
C TRP A 82 -0.31 -21.88 12.47
N LYS A 83 -1.37 -22.29 13.19
CA LYS A 83 -2.74 -22.28 12.67
C LYS A 83 -3.20 -20.85 12.40
N THR A 84 -3.00 -19.94 13.36
CA THR A 84 -3.35 -18.53 13.21
C THR A 84 -2.54 -17.86 12.10
N VAL A 85 -1.23 -18.13 12.03
CA VAL A 85 -0.36 -17.60 10.95
C VAL A 85 -0.84 -18.08 9.58
N GLY A 86 -1.09 -19.39 9.43
CA GLY A 86 -1.57 -19.96 8.17
C GLY A 86 -2.94 -19.43 7.74
N ILE A 87 -3.87 -19.29 8.68
CA ILE A 87 -5.19 -18.70 8.40
C ILE A 87 -5.06 -17.23 8.00
N GLY A 88 -4.23 -16.44 8.69
CA GLY A 88 -4.01 -15.04 8.35
C GLY A 88 -3.43 -14.84 6.95
N LEU A 89 -2.38 -15.59 6.61
CA LEU A 89 -1.81 -15.60 5.26
C LEU A 89 -2.83 -16.08 4.22
N GLY A 90 -3.63 -17.09 4.55
CA GLY A 90 -4.71 -17.59 3.71
C GLY A 90 -5.76 -16.52 3.41
N ILE A 91 -6.22 -15.79 4.43
CA ILE A 91 -7.19 -14.69 4.26
C ILE A 91 -6.61 -13.58 3.39
N GLN A 92 -5.33 -13.21 3.59
CA GLN A 92 -4.66 -12.21 2.75
C GLN A 92 -4.61 -12.66 1.28
N LEU A 93 -4.25 -13.91 1.00
CA LEU A 93 -4.22 -14.45 -0.36
C LEU A 93 -5.63 -14.55 -0.98
N ILE A 94 -6.62 -15.03 -0.22
CA ILE A 94 -8.01 -15.12 -0.68
C ILE A 94 -8.55 -13.73 -1.01
N LEU A 95 -8.29 -12.73 -0.17
CA LEU A 95 -8.73 -11.36 -0.42
C LEU A 95 -8.02 -10.78 -1.65
N ALA A 96 -6.71 -10.98 -1.79
CA ALA A 96 -5.95 -10.50 -2.95
C ALA A 96 -6.45 -11.11 -4.26
N VAL A 97 -6.63 -12.44 -4.31
CA VAL A 97 -7.18 -13.12 -5.49
C VAL A 97 -8.63 -12.72 -5.73
N GLY A 98 -9.43 -12.59 -4.67
CA GLY A 98 -10.80 -12.11 -4.74
C GLY A 98 -10.88 -10.76 -5.45
N ILE A 99 -10.11 -9.77 -4.99
CA ILE A 99 -10.08 -8.43 -5.56
C ILE A 99 -9.46 -8.44 -6.97
N LEU A 100 -8.44 -9.25 -7.26
CA LEU A 100 -7.73 -9.20 -8.55
C LEU A 100 -8.31 -10.08 -9.65
N LYS A 101 -9.11 -11.10 -9.34
CA LYS A 101 -9.60 -12.07 -10.32
C LYS A 101 -11.11 -12.23 -10.37
N VAL A 102 -11.84 -11.92 -9.30
CA VAL A 102 -13.30 -12.15 -9.24
C VAL A 102 -14.03 -10.88 -9.66
N PRO A 103 -14.70 -10.83 -10.84
CA PRO A 103 -15.31 -9.60 -11.36
C PRO A 103 -16.36 -9.00 -10.44
N PHE A 104 -17.12 -9.86 -9.74
CA PHE A 104 -18.10 -9.42 -8.76
C PHE A 104 -17.46 -8.70 -7.56
N VAL A 105 -16.30 -9.17 -7.08
CA VAL A 105 -15.59 -8.50 -5.98
C VAL A 105 -14.96 -7.21 -6.49
N GLN A 106 -14.38 -7.22 -7.69
CA GLN A 106 -13.85 -6.02 -8.34
C GLN A 106 -14.88 -4.90 -8.44
N SER A 107 -16.11 -5.21 -8.88
CA SER A 107 -17.14 -4.19 -9.04
C SER A 107 -17.55 -3.55 -7.71
N ILE A 108 -17.60 -4.32 -6.62
CA ILE A 108 -17.84 -3.80 -5.26
C ILE A 108 -16.71 -2.83 -4.87
N PHE A 109 -15.45 -3.25 -5.00
CA PHE A 109 -14.30 -2.40 -4.64
C PHE A 109 -14.17 -1.17 -5.55
N GLN A 110 -14.53 -1.28 -6.83
CA GLN A 110 -14.56 -0.16 -7.76
C GLN A 110 -15.67 0.84 -7.40
N ALA A 111 -16.84 0.36 -6.99
CA ALA A 111 -17.92 1.23 -6.51
C ALA A 111 -17.50 2.00 -5.25
N ILE A 112 -16.86 1.31 -4.29
CA ILE A 112 -16.29 1.93 -3.09
C ILE A 112 -15.21 2.94 -3.47
N GLY A 113 -14.28 2.57 -4.36
CA GLY A 113 -13.21 3.47 -4.84
C GLY A 113 -13.77 4.73 -5.50
N THR A 114 -14.77 4.57 -6.37
CA THR A 114 -15.45 5.71 -7.03
C THR A 114 -16.15 6.61 -6.01
N PHE A 115 -16.73 6.04 -4.94
CA PHE A 115 -17.30 6.82 -3.86
C PHE A 115 -16.25 7.66 -3.13
N PHE A 116 -15.07 7.10 -2.82
CA PHE A 116 -13.97 7.85 -2.21
C PHE A 116 -13.38 8.92 -3.16
N VAL A 117 -13.31 8.65 -4.46
CA VAL A 117 -12.89 9.66 -5.46
C VAL A 117 -13.84 10.86 -5.43
N LYS A 118 -15.16 10.64 -5.39
CA LYS A 118 -16.12 11.76 -5.26
C LYS A 118 -15.92 12.58 -3.99
N ILE A 119 -15.54 11.94 -2.89
CA ILE A 119 -15.20 12.65 -1.64
C ILE A 119 -13.94 13.51 -1.82
N LEU A 120 -12.93 12.98 -2.53
CA LEU A 120 -11.74 13.75 -2.89
C LEU A 120 -12.09 14.96 -3.78
N ASP A 121 -13.02 14.81 -4.71
CA ASP A 121 -13.47 15.92 -5.56
C ASP A 121 -14.12 17.04 -4.74
N TYR A 122 -14.97 16.70 -3.75
CA TYR A 122 -15.55 17.69 -2.83
C TYR A 122 -14.50 18.37 -1.95
N THR A 123 -13.49 17.62 -1.53
CA THR A 123 -12.35 18.15 -0.78
C THR A 123 -11.58 19.17 -1.64
N LEU A 124 -11.31 18.83 -2.90
CA LEU A 124 -10.60 19.70 -3.83
C LEU A 124 -11.38 21.00 -4.07
N ALA A 125 -12.69 20.93 -4.32
CA ALA A 125 -13.54 22.11 -4.48
C ALA A 125 -13.54 23.00 -3.21
N GLY A 126 -13.60 22.41 -2.02
CA GLY A 126 -13.51 23.16 -0.76
C GLY A 126 -12.14 23.79 -0.54
N SER A 127 -11.07 23.12 -0.97
CA SER A 127 -9.70 23.62 -0.86
C SER A 127 -9.44 24.77 -1.85
N GLU A 128 -9.98 24.67 -3.07
CA GLU A 128 -9.97 25.73 -4.07
C GLU A 128 -10.68 26.99 -3.58
N PHE A 129 -11.82 26.83 -2.89
CA PHE A 129 -12.50 27.96 -2.24
C PHE A 129 -11.62 28.66 -1.18
N LEU A 130 -10.87 27.89 -0.38
CA LEU A 130 -10.05 28.45 0.71
C LEU A 130 -8.69 29.01 0.25
N LEU A 131 -8.06 28.37 -0.73
CA LEU A 131 -6.66 28.62 -1.11
C LEU A 131 -6.51 29.18 -2.53
N GLY A 132 -7.54 29.09 -3.37
CA GLY A 132 -7.62 29.68 -4.71
C GLY A 132 -6.34 29.51 -5.52
N SER A 133 -5.71 30.64 -5.84
CA SER A 133 -4.49 30.70 -6.69
C SER A 133 -3.27 29.95 -6.14
N LEU A 134 -3.24 29.57 -4.85
CA LEU A 134 -2.14 28.80 -4.25
C LEU A 134 -2.15 27.31 -4.64
N LEU A 135 -3.27 26.82 -5.19
CA LEU A 135 -3.42 25.45 -5.70
C LEU A 135 -3.16 25.36 -7.21
N ASN A 136 -3.02 26.50 -7.90
CA ASN A 136 -2.80 26.53 -9.34
C ASN A 136 -1.37 26.11 -9.67
N VAL A 137 -1.23 24.87 -10.16
CA VAL A 137 0.04 24.28 -10.59
C VAL A 137 0.65 25.02 -11.79
N ASP A 138 -0.20 25.65 -12.60
CA ASP A 138 0.19 26.40 -13.80
C ASP A 138 0.71 27.81 -13.51
N ASN A 139 0.73 28.22 -12.25
CA ASN A 139 1.22 29.54 -11.86
C ASN A 139 2.76 29.52 -11.75
N PRO A 140 3.49 30.16 -12.68
CA PRO A 140 4.96 30.04 -12.76
C PRO A 140 5.70 30.61 -11.53
N ASN A 141 5.01 31.43 -10.72
CA ASN A 141 5.57 32.04 -9.50
C ASN A 141 5.41 31.19 -8.24
N ILE A 142 4.51 30.20 -8.23
CA ILE A 142 4.19 29.38 -7.04
C ILE A 142 4.57 27.91 -7.27
N GLY A 143 4.34 27.39 -8.48
CA GLY A 143 4.59 25.98 -8.82
C GLY A 143 3.74 25.00 -8.01
N TYR A 144 4.04 23.70 -8.14
CA TYR A 144 3.37 22.66 -7.38
C TYR A 144 3.79 22.67 -5.90
N VAL A 145 2.96 23.27 -5.04
CA VAL A 145 3.20 23.25 -3.58
C VAL A 145 2.59 22.00 -2.98
N PHE A 146 3.43 20.98 -2.76
CA PHE A 146 3.05 19.67 -2.21
C PHE A 146 2.14 19.77 -0.97
N ALA A 147 2.44 20.71 -0.06
CA ALA A 147 1.68 20.90 1.17
C ALA A 147 0.21 21.27 0.90
N PHE A 148 -0.04 22.19 -0.04
CA PHE A 148 -1.41 22.61 -0.36
C PHE A 148 -2.18 21.56 -1.16
N GLN A 149 -1.51 20.66 -1.88
CA GLN A 149 -2.18 19.57 -2.58
C GLN A 149 -2.65 18.44 -1.63
N ILE A 150 -1.90 18.16 -0.57
CA ILE A 150 -2.10 16.94 0.24
C ILE A 150 -2.73 17.25 1.60
N LEU A 151 -2.33 18.34 2.26
CA LEU A 151 -2.81 18.65 3.61
C LEU A 151 -4.33 18.87 3.69
N PRO A 152 -5.00 19.58 2.75
CA PRO A 152 -6.44 19.77 2.84
C PRO A 152 -7.22 18.45 2.81
N THR A 153 -6.75 17.48 2.01
CA THR A 153 -7.28 16.12 1.97
C THR A 153 -7.19 15.42 3.32
N ILE A 154 -6.04 15.50 3.98
CA ILE A 154 -5.85 14.91 5.32
C ILE A 154 -6.80 15.56 6.33
N ILE A 155 -6.90 16.90 6.34
CA ILE A 155 -7.75 17.65 7.28
C ILE A 155 -9.23 17.27 7.06
N PHE A 156 -9.69 17.27 5.82
CA PHE A 156 -11.06 16.89 5.48
C PHE A 156 -11.37 15.45 5.90
N PHE A 157 -10.51 14.48 5.55
CA PHE A 157 -10.72 13.09 5.96
C PHE A 157 -10.66 12.90 7.47
N SER A 158 -9.80 13.64 8.19
CA SER A 158 -9.76 13.58 9.65
C SER A 158 -11.06 14.09 10.28
N ALA A 159 -11.63 15.18 9.76
CA ALA A 159 -12.90 15.72 10.21
C ALA A 159 -14.07 14.79 9.85
N LEU A 160 -14.11 14.28 8.62
CA LEU A 160 -15.10 13.30 8.17
C LEU A 160 -15.06 12.05 9.05
N THR A 161 -13.87 11.51 9.32
CA THR A 161 -13.67 10.35 10.18
C THR A 161 -14.15 10.63 11.60
N SER A 162 -13.84 11.82 12.16
CA SER A 162 -14.34 12.25 13.47
C SER A 162 -15.86 12.31 13.53
N VAL A 163 -16.52 12.84 12.49
CA VAL A 163 -17.99 12.85 12.39
C VAL A 163 -18.54 11.42 12.31
N LEU A 164 -17.92 10.56 11.50
CA LEU A 164 -18.32 9.15 11.36
C LEU A 164 -18.16 8.36 12.68
N PHE A 165 -17.14 8.68 13.48
CA PHE A 165 -16.99 8.16 14.84
C PHE A 165 -18.07 8.71 15.78
N TYR A 166 -18.36 10.02 15.74
CA TYR A 166 -19.41 10.62 16.56
C TYR A 166 -20.79 9.99 16.24
N LEU A 167 -21.08 9.75 14.96
CA LEU A 167 -22.32 9.14 14.49
C LEU A 167 -22.42 7.63 14.74
N GLY A 168 -21.36 6.98 15.21
CA GLY A 168 -21.40 5.54 15.52
C GLY A 168 -21.21 4.62 14.30
N VAL A 169 -20.93 5.15 13.10
CA VAL A 169 -20.84 4.36 11.85
C VAL A 169 -19.58 3.49 11.86
N ILE A 170 -18.43 4.08 12.19
CA ILE A 170 -17.15 3.38 12.24
C ILE A 170 -17.19 2.26 13.26
N GLN A 171 -17.81 2.50 14.43
CA GLN A 171 -17.95 1.50 15.48
C GLN A 171 -18.72 0.26 15.00
N LYS A 172 -19.78 0.43 14.20
CA LYS A 172 -20.53 -0.71 13.62
C LYS A 172 -19.67 -1.50 12.65
N VAL A 173 -18.95 -0.82 11.75
CA VAL A 173 -18.07 -1.45 10.75
C VAL A 173 -16.91 -2.18 11.44
N VAL A 174 -16.19 -1.50 12.32
CA VAL A 174 -15.04 -2.03 13.07
C VAL A 174 -15.46 -3.20 13.95
N LYS A 175 -16.63 -3.15 14.60
CA LYS A 175 -17.15 -4.30 15.37
C LYS A 175 -17.44 -5.51 14.47
N GLY A 176 -17.97 -5.30 13.27
CA GLY A 176 -18.19 -6.36 12.29
C GLY A 176 -16.88 -7.00 11.82
N LEU A 177 -15.89 -6.18 11.48
CA LEU A 177 -14.56 -6.62 11.10
C LEU A 177 -13.84 -7.35 12.25
N ALA A 178 -13.90 -6.81 13.47
CA ALA A 178 -13.31 -7.43 14.65
C ALA A 178 -13.94 -8.79 14.96
N TRP A 179 -15.26 -8.92 14.80
CA TRP A 179 -15.95 -10.20 14.95
C TRP A 179 -15.51 -11.22 13.90
N LEU A 180 -15.38 -10.80 12.64
CA LEU A 180 -14.87 -11.65 11.55
C LEU A 180 -13.44 -12.13 11.84
N LEU A 181 -12.55 -11.23 12.28
CA LEU A 181 -11.16 -11.55 12.62
C LEU A 181 -11.08 -12.48 13.84
N THR A 182 -11.84 -12.22 14.90
CA THR A 182 -11.89 -13.07 16.10
C THR A 182 -12.32 -14.49 15.73
N LYS A 183 -13.35 -14.62 14.88
CA LYS A 183 -13.90 -15.92 14.48
C LYS A 183 -12.97 -16.69 13.56
N THR A 184 -12.27 -16.01 12.66
CA THR A 184 -11.40 -16.65 11.67
C THR A 184 -10.02 -16.98 12.23
N LEU A 185 -9.36 -16.03 12.88
CA LEU A 185 -7.98 -16.15 13.37
C LEU A 185 -7.88 -16.75 14.78
N GLY A 186 -8.98 -16.73 15.55
CA GLY A 186 -9.01 -17.20 16.94
C GLY A 186 -8.23 -16.32 17.91
N ILE A 187 -7.93 -15.08 17.53
CA ILE A 187 -7.27 -14.07 18.37
C ILE A 187 -8.29 -13.39 19.28
N SER A 188 -7.83 -12.68 20.32
CA SER A 188 -8.75 -12.04 21.27
C SER A 188 -9.58 -10.93 20.62
N GLY A 189 -10.75 -10.64 21.22
CA GLY A 189 -11.62 -9.57 20.74
C GLY A 189 -10.96 -8.19 20.80
N ALA A 190 -10.13 -7.93 21.82
CA ALA A 190 -9.38 -6.68 21.94
C ALA A 190 -8.29 -6.54 20.88
N GLU A 191 -7.54 -7.61 20.58
CA GLU A 191 -6.56 -7.64 19.49
C GLU A 191 -7.25 -7.45 18.14
N SER A 192 -8.36 -8.14 17.90
CA SER A 192 -9.14 -8.00 16.66
C SER A 192 -9.71 -6.60 16.48
N LEU A 193 -10.19 -5.97 17.57
CA LEU A 193 -10.72 -4.62 17.54
C LEU A 193 -9.62 -3.60 17.22
N SER A 194 -8.44 -3.76 17.82
CA SER A 194 -7.30 -2.91 17.52
C SER A 194 -6.84 -3.05 16.06
N VAL A 195 -6.83 -4.27 15.52
CA VAL A 195 -6.46 -4.51 14.11
C VAL A 195 -7.53 -3.94 13.18
N ALA A 196 -8.81 -4.20 13.46
CA ALA A 196 -9.93 -3.70 12.64
C ALA A 196 -10.05 -2.17 12.68
N GLY A 197 -9.71 -1.52 13.80
CA GLY A 197 -9.75 -0.07 13.94
C GLY A 197 -8.52 0.65 13.39
N ASN A 198 -7.45 -0.08 13.05
CA ASN A 198 -6.27 0.47 12.36
C ASN A 198 -6.46 0.51 10.83
N ILE A 199 -7.49 -0.16 10.32
CA ILE A 199 -7.91 -0.11 8.92
C ILE A 199 -8.81 1.11 8.75
#